data_AF-A0A382FBX6-F1
#
_entry.id   AF-A0A382FBX6-F1
#
_cell.length_a   1.000
_cell.length_b   1.000
_cell.length_c   1.000
_cell.angle_alpha   90.00
_cell.angle_beta   90.00
_cell.angle_gamma   90.00
#
_symmetry.space_group_name_H-M   'P 1'
#
loop_
_entity.id
_entity.type
_entity.pdbx_description
1 polymer ?
#
loop_
_entity_poly.entity_id
_entity_poly.type
_entity_poly.pdbx_seq_one_letter_code
_entity_poly.pdbx_strand_id
1 'polypeptide(L)'
;VRKITADFQPHYNIYFETTDINGALACLVEYGYCVIRKVIDPDMIEALKDDIDAALDPDRNLPPASNRYHMMFAEASMNMWNLIEHPPFLEYVHKVHGTTDVC
;
A
#
# COMPACT_ATOMS: atom_id res chain seq x y z
N VAL A 1 17.41 12.55 19.84
CA VAL A 1 17.07 11.52 18.85
C VAL A 1 16.51 10.32 19.60
N ARG A 2 15.19 10.06 19.53
CA ARG A 2 14.56 8.93 20.27
C ARG A 2 15.00 7.61 19.65
N LYS A 3 15.50 6.69 20.48
CA LYS A 3 15.77 5.31 20.08
C LYS A 3 14.42 4.63 19.82
N ILE A 4 14.17 4.26 18.57
CA ILE A 4 13.05 3.39 18.21
C ILE A 4 13.45 1.98 18.64
N THR A 5 12.87 1.49 19.73
CA THR A 5 12.96 0.09 20.15
C THR A 5 11.91 -0.72 19.38
N ALA A 6 12.12 -2.03 19.21
CA ALA A 6 11.22 -2.93 18.49
C ALA A 6 9.76 -2.92 19.02
N ASP A 7 9.57 -2.43 20.24
CA ASP A 7 8.29 -2.32 20.94
C ASP A 7 7.65 -0.92 20.88
N PHE A 8 8.08 -0.04 19.97
CA PHE A 8 7.43 1.27 19.80
C PHE A 8 6.01 1.10 19.24
N GLN A 9 5.03 1.11 20.13
CA GLN A 9 3.63 1.30 19.82
C GLN A 9 3.29 2.78 20.06
N PRO A 10 2.96 3.57 19.03
CA PRO A 10 2.43 4.90 19.24
C PRO A 10 1.16 4.81 20.13
N HIS A 11 0.99 5.77 21.05
CA HIS A 11 -0.20 5.84 21.92
C HIS A 11 -1.51 6.14 21.17
N TYR A 12 -1.45 6.31 19.84
CA TYR A 12 -2.56 6.64 18.96
C TYR A 12 -2.84 5.48 18.01
N ASN A 13 -4.13 5.26 17.71
CA ASN A 13 -4.53 4.23 16.77
C ASN A 13 -4.24 4.69 15.34
N ILE A 14 -3.31 4.01 14.68
CA ILE A 14 -3.01 4.21 13.25
C ILE A 14 -3.77 3.23 12.36
N TYR A 15 -4.48 2.25 12.93
CA TYR A 15 -5.12 1.17 12.19
C TYR A 15 -6.63 1.40 12.06
N PHE A 16 -7.11 1.41 10.83
CA PHE A 16 -8.50 1.68 10.49
C PHE A 16 -9.06 0.51 9.67
N GLU A 17 -10.38 0.30 9.76
CA GLU A 17 -11.12 -0.58 8.84
C GLU A 17 -11.63 0.26 7.66
N THR A 18 -12.09 -0.40 6.59
CA THR A 18 -12.58 0.29 5.40
C THR A 18 -13.78 1.22 5.65
N THR A 19 -14.49 1.00 6.76
CA THR A 19 -15.65 1.80 7.19
C THR A 19 -15.28 3.08 7.94
N ASP A 20 -14.05 3.23 8.42
CA ASP A 20 -13.60 4.39 9.21
C ASP A 20 -12.57 5.24 8.44
N ILE A 21 -12.96 5.68 7.24
CA ILE A 21 -12.07 6.51 6.43
C ILE A 21 -11.87 7.91 7.00
N ASN A 22 -12.89 8.49 7.66
CA ASN A 22 -12.76 9.82 8.25
C ASN A 22 -11.73 9.82 9.39
N GLY A 23 -11.70 8.77 10.21
CA GLY A 23 -10.67 8.57 11.22
C GLY A 23 -9.27 8.41 10.60
N ALA A 24 -9.17 7.63 9.51
CA ALA A 24 -7.91 7.47 8.78
C ALA A 24 -7.38 8.80 8.20
N LEU A 25 -8.25 9.61 7.60
CA LEU A 25 -7.90 10.94 7.07
C LEU A 25 -7.47 11.91 8.17
N ALA A 26 -8.16 11.94 9.31
CA ALA A 26 -7.75 12.74 10.45
C ALA A 26 -6.38 12.30 11.00
N CYS A 27 -6.13 10.99 11.08
CA CYS A 27 -4.83 10.44 11.46
C CYS A 27 -3.73 10.81 10.47
N LEU A 28 -4.01 10.76 9.16
CA LEU A 28 -3.06 11.18 8.12
C LEU A 28 -2.67 12.65 8.26
N VAL A 29 -3.63 13.53 8.54
CA VAL A 29 -3.38 14.97 8.73
C VAL A 29 -2.55 15.23 10.00
N GLU A 30 -2.87 14.56 11.11
CA GLU A 30 -2.20 14.78 12.40
C GLU A 30 -0.79 14.15 12.46
N TYR A 31 -0.66 12.91 11.96
CA TYR A 31 0.54 12.09 12.16
C TYR A 31 1.35 11.82 10.89
N GLY A 32 0.84 12.23 9.72
CA GLY A 32 1.51 12.04 8.42
C GLY A 32 1.39 10.64 7.83
N TYR A 33 0.77 9.68 8.53
CA TYR A 33 0.46 8.35 7.99
C TYR A 33 -0.70 7.67 8.75
N CYS A 34 -1.32 6.69 8.11
CA CYS A 34 -2.28 5.76 8.71
C CYS A 34 -2.22 4.41 7.95
N VAL A 35 -2.85 3.37 8.51
CA VAL A 35 -2.96 2.04 7.91
C VAL A 35 -4.43 1.67 7.82
N ILE A 36 -4.95 1.51 6.61
CA ILE A 36 -6.29 0.94 6.40
C ILE A 36 -6.14 -0.54 6.07
N ARG A 37 -6.86 -1.37 6.82
CA ARG A 37 -6.80 -2.83 6.69
C ARG A 37 -7.80 -3.31 5.63
N LYS A 38 -7.44 -4.42 4.97
CA LYS A 38 -8.33 -5.16 4.04
C LYS A 38 -8.88 -4.31 2.89
N VAL A 39 -8.07 -3.38 2.39
CA VAL A 39 -8.39 -2.58 1.18
C VAL A 39 -8.22 -3.42 -0.09
N ILE A 40 -7.24 -4.32 -0.09
CA ILE A 40 -6.89 -5.18 -1.24
C ILE A 40 -7.27 -6.61 -0.87
N ASP A 41 -7.94 -7.29 -1.79
CA ASP A 41 -8.35 -8.69 -1.61
C ASP A 41 -7.12 -9.62 -1.54
N PRO A 42 -7.14 -10.66 -0.68
CA PRO A 42 -6.02 -11.59 -0.52
C PRO A 42 -5.55 -12.24 -1.84
N ASP A 43 -6.48 -12.60 -2.71
CA ASP A 43 -6.16 -13.24 -3.99
C ASP A 43 -5.41 -12.27 -4.93
N MET A 44 -5.75 -10.98 -4.88
CA MET A 44 -5.03 -9.94 -5.63
C MET A 44 -3.63 -9.72 -5.07
N ILE A 45 -3.46 -9.80 -3.75
CA ILE A 45 -2.15 -9.69 -3.10
C ILE A 45 -1.22 -10.80 -3.58
N GLU A 46 -1.68 -12.05 -3.61
CA GLU A 46 -0.85 -13.17 -4.08
C GLU A 46 -0.50 -13.04 -5.56
N ALA A 47 -1.47 -12.67 -6.41
CA ALA A 47 -1.21 -12.43 -7.83
C ALA A 47 -0.20 -11.29 -8.07
N LEU A 48 -0.27 -10.20 -7.30
CA LEU A 48 0.70 -9.10 -7.37
C LEU A 48 2.10 -9.53 -6.90
N LYS A 49 2.20 -10.38 -5.88
CA LYS A 49 3.50 -10.89 -5.41
C LYS A 49 4.17 -11.74 -6.48
N ASP A 50 3.42 -12.59 -7.15
CA ASP A 50 3.94 -13.40 -8.26
C ASP A 50 4.47 -12.52 -9.41
N ASP A 51 3.73 -11.47 -9.79
CA ASP A 51 4.16 -10.52 -10.82
C ASP A 51 5.41 -9.72 -10.39
N ILE A 52 5.46 -9.28 -9.13
CA ILE A 52 6.61 -8.58 -8.55
C ILE A 52 7.85 -9.46 -8.63
N ASP A 53 7.72 -10.71 -8.21
CA ASP A 53 8.83 -11.65 -8.21
C ASP A 53 9.31 -11.96 -9.63
N ALA A 54 8.40 -12.16 -10.58
CA ALA A 54 8.73 -12.38 -11.98
C ALA A 54 9.44 -11.18 -12.63
N ALA A 55 9.07 -9.95 -12.27
CA ALA A 55 9.62 -8.74 -12.87
C ALA A 55 10.90 -8.22 -12.17
N LEU A 56 10.95 -8.27 -10.83
CA LEU A 56 12.02 -7.68 -10.04
C LEU A 56 13.09 -8.70 -9.62
N ASP A 57 12.73 -9.95 -9.38
CA ASP A 57 13.69 -10.98 -8.94
C ASP A 57 13.43 -12.35 -9.55
N PRO A 58 13.48 -12.47 -10.89
CA PRO A 58 13.19 -13.73 -11.58
C PRO A 58 14.12 -14.88 -11.14
N ASP A 59 15.36 -14.54 -10.78
CA ASP A 59 16.37 -15.51 -10.32
C ASP A 59 16.34 -15.76 -8.81
N ARG A 60 15.44 -15.10 -8.07
CA ARG A 60 15.28 -15.23 -6.60
C ARG A 60 16.59 -15.04 -5.84
N ASN A 61 17.40 -14.06 -6.24
CA ASN A 61 18.76 -13.88 -5.75
C ASN A 61 19.00 -12.51 -5.09
N LEU A 62 17.93 -11.80 -4.70
CA LEU A 62 18.04 -10.56 -3.95
C LEU A 62 18.78 -10.77 -2.62
N PRO A 63 19.92 -10.09 -2.37
CA PRO A 63 20.65 -10.26 -1.12
C PRO A 63 19.91 -9.66 0.09
N PRO A 64 20.24 -10.10 1.32
CA PRO A 64 19.74 -9.47 2.53
C PRO A 64 20.02 -7.96 2.54
N ALA A 65 19.08 -7.18 3.09
CA ALA A 65 19.17 -5.71 3.19
C ALA A 65 19.40 -4.99 1.84
N SER A 66 18.99 -5.60 0.73
CA SER A 66 19.01 -4.98 -0.61
C SER A 66 17.60 -4.72 -1.12
N ASN A 67 17.47 -3.82 -2.08
CA ASN A 67 16.22 -3.51 -2.76
C ASN A 67 16.40 -3.57 -4.28
N ARG A 68 15.30 -3.86 -4.98
CA ARG A 68 15.14 -3.64 -6.42
C ARG A 68 13.90 -2.80 -6.65
N TYR A 69 13.88 -2.06 -7.74
CA TYR A 69 12.75 -1.21 -8.12
C TYR A 69 12.51 -1.32 -9.62
N HIS A 70 11.25 -1.21 -10.03
CA HIS A 70 10.82 -1.28 -11.42
C HIS A 70 9.92 -0.08 -11.70
N MET A 71 10.46 0.94 -12.39
CA MET A 71 9.77 2.22 -12.60
C MET A 71 8.49 2.11 -13.42
N MET A 72 8.43 1.12 -14.32
CA MET A 72 7.29 0.92 -15.23
C MET A 72 6.56 -0.39 -14.92
N PHE A 73 6.36 -0.73 -13.64
CA PHE A 73 5.81 -2.05 -13.28
C PHE A 73 4.42 -2.32 -13.87
N ALA A 74 3.62 -1.27 -14.08
CA ALA A 74 2.35 -1.37 -14.79
C ALA A 74 2.49 -1.90 -16.24
N GLU A 75 3.64 -1.75 -16.89
CA GLU A 75 3.88 -2.33 -18.23
C GLU A 75 4.16 -3.83 -18.17
N ALA A 76 4.58 -4.34 -17.01
CA ALA A 76 4.96 -5.73 -16.79
C ALA A 76 3.89 -6.56 -16.05
N SER A 77 2.90 -5.91 -15.43
CA SER A 77 1.92 -6.56 -14.55
C SER A 77 0.49 -6.15 -14.89
N MET A 78 -0.30 -7.12 -15.37
CA MET A 78 -1.74 -6.95 -15.50
C MET A 78 -2.43 -6.88 -14.13
N ASN A 79 -1.89 -7.56 -13.11
CA ASN A 79 -2.47 -7.50 -11.78
C ASN A 79 -2.30 -6.12 -11.12
N MET A 80 -1.26 -5.35 -11.51
CA MET A 80 -1.13 -3.94 -11.13
C MET A 80 -2.28 -3.10 -11.73
N TRP A 81 -2.65 -3.34 -12.99
CA TRP A 81 -3.83 -2.70 -13.59
C TRP A 81 -5.12 -3.08 -12.85
N ASN A 82 -5.30 -4.35 -12.53
CA ASN A 82 -6.45 -4.82 -11.75
C ASN A 82 -6.53 -4.14 -10.37
N LEU A 83 -5.38 -3.86 -9.72
CA LEU A 83 -5.34 -3.14 -8.45
C LEU A 83 -5.78 -1.69 -8.58
N ILE A 84 -5.25 -0.94 -9.56
CA ILE A 84 -5.61 0.48 -9.70
C ILE A 84 -7.07 0.68 -10.12
N GLU A 85 -7.66 -0.32 -10.77
CA GLU A 85 -9.09 -0.36 -11.13
C GLU A 85 -9.97 -0.96 -10.02
N HIS A 86 -9.39 -1.48 -8.93
CA HIS A 86 -10.13 -2.09 -7.83
C HIS A 86 -10.97 -1.04 -7.11
N PRO A 87 -12.32 -1.14 -7.09
CA PRO A 87 -13.17 -0.05 -6.61
C PRO A 87 -12.90 0.36 -5.15
N PRO A 88 -12.69 -0.58 -4.19
CA PRO A 88 -12.29 -0.21 -2.83
C PRO A 88 -10.99 0.60 -2.79
N PHE A 89 -9.98 0.20 -3.55
CA PHE A 89 -8.70 0.91 -3.60
C PHE A 89 -8.87 2.31 -4.22
N LEU A 90 -9.56 2.41 -5.36
CA LEU A 90 -9.77 3.67 -6.07
C LEU A 90 -10.63 4.66 -5.26
N GLU A 91 -11.68 4.20 -4.59
CA GLU A 91 -12.50 5.04 -3.70
C GLU A 91 -11.65 5.63 -2.57
N TYR A 92 -10.73 4.83 -2.02
CA TYR A 92 -9.76 5.29 -1.03
C TYR A 92 -8.84 6.40 -1.59
N VAL A 93 -8.27 6.18 -2.77
CA VAL A 93 -7.43 7.18 -3.47
C VAL A 93 -8.21 8.48 -3.67
N HIS A 94 -9.45 8.41 -4.17
CA HIS A 94 -10.28 9.59 -4.38
C HIS A 94 -10.52 10.40 -3.10
N LYS A 95 -10.84 9.71 -2.00
CA LYS A 95 -11.12 10.37 -0.72
C LYS A 95 -9.85 10.99 -0.11
N VAL A 96 -8.68 10.35 -0.26
CA VAL A 96 -7.39 10.91 0.18
C VAL A 96 -7.04 12.17 -0.61
N HIS A 97 -7.25 12.18 -1.93
CA HIS A 97 -6.97 13.35 -2.77
C HIS A 97 -8.07 14.41 -2.74
N GLY A 98 -9.25 14.10 -2.19
CA GLY A 98 -10.40 14.99 -2.18
C GLY A 98 -10.99 15.25 -3.57
N THR A 99 -10.66 14.41 -4.55
CA THR A 99 -11.08 14.53 -5.95
C THR A 99 -11.21 13.15 -6.58
N THR A 100 -12.14 13.01 -7.51
CA THR A 100 -12.24 11.84 -8.40
C THR A 100 -11.47 12.05 -9.71
N ASP A 101 -10.89 13.23 -9.91
CA ASP A 101 -10.04 13.56 -11.04
C ASP A 101 -8.58 13.26 -10.69
N VAL A 102 -8.27 11.96 -10.64
CA VAL A 102 -6.92 11.43 -10.48
C VAL A 102 -6.49 10.85 -11.82
N CYS A 103 -5.52 11.51 -12.44
CA CYS A 103 -4.91 11.13 -13.71
C CYS A 103 -3.64 10.31 -13.49
#